data_AF-A0A941BJJ2-F1
#
_entry.id   AF-A0A941BJJ2-F1
#
_cell.length_a   1.000
_cell.length_b   1.000
_cell.length_c   1.000
_cell.angle_alpha   90.00
_cell.angle_beta   90.00
_cell.angle_gamma   90.00
#
_symmetry.space_group_name_H-M   'P 1'
#
loop_
_entity.id
_entity.type
_entity.pdbx_description
1 polymer ?
#
loop_
_entity_poly.entity_id
_entity_poly.type
_entity_poly.pdbx_seq_one_letter_code
_entity_poly.pdbx_strand_id
1 'polypeptide(L)'
;MTAWLQRWLAAWRRRQGHYDRRLLAAAHAQPLGSAAGLLVAAQWRRDLGRPLPRRWVVPLRQGLAQLSAAQRSRALGLLAEVAPRSLDGLPEDWLVQAAQLPGVAEWLGRPSALASLAQRAQFEQWVLAHCAQGHCLVGNAAALAGCGLGVQIDRAGAVWRFNQWQGGQAAPADVGTRCDVWVLSPALQDAPLPPGLRWAVVSGPDMRFQGRHWPLAQRLQAAGVAVLTVPLPAWRAAVEALQAPPSAGVLALAWLSQLGGGWQGLRALGIGQGLATPGSYHLARPGARPGSRHDWAAEAALVARWRAQGLG
;
A
#
# COMPACT_ATOMS: atom_id res chain seq x y z
N MET A 1 -19.92 -14.89 -25.27
CA MET A 1 -18.49 -14.82 -24.86
C MET A 1 -18.21 -15.96 -23.88
N THR A 2 -17.22 -16.81 -24.14
CA THR A 2 -16.94 -17.98 -23.27
C THR A 2 -16.42 -17.54 -21.90
N ALA A 3 -16.63 -18.37 -20.85
CA ALA A 3 -16.13 -18.10 -19.50
C ALA A 3 -14.59 -17.97 -19.45
N TRP A 4 -13.89 -18.57 -20.41
CA TRP A 4 -12.44 -18.40 -20.58
C TRP A 4 -12.07 -16.98 -21.04
N LEU A 5 -12.75 -16.44 -22.06
CA LEU A 5 -12.50 -15.07 -22.55
C LEU A 5 -12.74 -14.02 -21.46
N GLN A 6 -13.80 -14.17 -20.66
CA GLN A 6 -14.09 -13.30 -19.53
C GLN A 6 -12.96 -13.31 -18.48
N ARG A 7 -12.43 -14.49 -18.15
CA ARG A 7 -11.30 -14.65 -17.21
C ARG A 7 -10.03 -14.00 -17.74
N TRP A 8 -9.71 -14.26 -19.01
CA TRP A 8 -8.53 -13.70 -19.65
C TRP A 8 -8.62 -12.17 -19.68
N LEU A 9 -9.76 -11.62 -20.09
CA LEU A 9 -9.97 -10.17 -20.16
C LEU A 9 -9.87 -9.52 -18.77
N ALA A 10 -10.47 -10.12 -17.74
CA ALA A 10 -10.39 -9.61 -16.37
C ALA A 10 -8.95 -9.64 -15.84
N ALA A 11 -8.21 -10.72 -16.08
CA ALA A 11 -6.81 -10.83 -15.72
C ALA A 11 -5.94 -9.80 -16.45
N TRP A 12 -6.19 -9.58 -17.74
CA TRP A 12 -5.51 -8.55 -18.53
C TRP A 12 -5.81 -7.16 -17.97
N ARG A 13 -7.09 -6.80 -17.75
CA ARG A 13 -7.50 -5.51 -17.17
C ARG A 13 -6.83 -5.26 -15.82
N ARG A 14 -6.81 -6.26 -14.94
CA ARG A 14 -6.14 -6.19 -13.63
C ARG A 14 -4.63 -5.93 -13.76
N ARG A 15 -3.95 -6.55 -14.73
CA ARG A 15 -2.53 -6.31 -15.02
C ARG A 15 -2.28 -4.87 -15.49
N GLN A 16 -3.20 -4.32 -16.27
CA GLN A 16 -3.18 -2.91 -16.69
C GLN A 16 -3.58 -1.93 -15.57
N GLY A 17 -3.93 -2.42 -14.38
CA GLY A 17 -4.30 -1.55 -13.26
C GLY A 17 -5.75 -1.05 -13.27
N HIS A 18 -6.63 -1.61 -14.11
CA HIS A 18 -8.05 -1.25 -14.09
C HIS A 18 -8.77 -1.95 -12.94
N TYR A 19 -9.04 -1.20 -11.88
CA TYR A 19 -9.64 -1.65 -10.62
C TYR A 19 -11.05 -1.08 -10.52
N ASP A 20 -11.92 -1.50 -11.45
CA ASP A 20 -13.24 -0.91 -11.65
C ASP A 20 -14.40 -1.88 -11.37
N ARG A 21 -15.64 -1.38 -11.51
CA ARG A 21 -16.85 -2.21 -11.38
C ARG A 21 -16.88 -3.39 -12.36
N ARG A 22 -16.23 -3.28 -13.53
CA ARG A 22 -16.17 -4.37 -14.51
C ARG A 22 -15.28 -5.51 -14.01
N LEU A 23 -14.15 -5.19 -13.36
CA LEU A 23 -13.32 -6.19 -12.68
C LEU A 23 -14.11 -6.89 -11.56
N LEU A 24 -14.90 -6.15 -10.79
CA LEU A 24 -15.76 -6.74 -9.75
C LEU A 24 -16.82 -7.68 -10.34
N ALA A 25 -17.51 -7.25 -11.40
CA ALA A 25 -18.50 -8.08 -12.09
C ALA A 25 -17.87 -9.36 -12.65
N ALA A 26 -16.67 -9.27 -13.22
CA ALA A 26 -15.93 -10.44 -13.67
C ALA A 26 -15.54 -11.37 -12.52
N ALA A 27 -15.24 -10.83 -11.33
CA ALA A 27 -14.98 -11.61 -10.12
C ALA A 27 -16.21 -12.41 -9.67
N HIS A 28 -17.39 -11.80 -9.77
CA HIS A 28 -18.67 -12.45 -9.44
C HIS A 28 -19.09 -13.49 -10.47
N ALA A 29 -18.71 -13.31 -11.75
CA ALA A 29 -18.98 -14.26 -12.82
C ALA A 29 -18.04 -15.49 -12.78
N GLN A 30 -17.04 -15.53 -11.89
CA GLN A 30 -16.18 -16.70 -11.77
C GLN A 30 -16.97 -17.90 -11.26
N PRO A 31 -16.74 -19.11 -11.79
CA PRO A 31 -17.32 -20.32 -11.23
C PRO A 31 -16.76 -20.51 -9.81
N LEU A 32 -17.61 -20.24 -8.81
CA LEU A 32 -17.29 -20.41 -7.39
C LEU A 32 -17.31 -21.88 -6.94
N GLY A 33 -17.56 -22.81 -7.87
CA GLY A 33 -17.65 -24.25 -7.63
C GLY A 33 -16.32 -24.93 -7.33
N SER A 34 -15.19 -24.21 -7.35
CA SER A 34 -13.89 -24.73 -6.93
C SER A 34 -13.15 -23.77 -6.00
N ALA A 35 -12.29 -24.32 -5.15
CA ALA A 35 -11.45 -23.54 -4.24
C ALA A 35 -10.56 -22.53 -4.97
N ALA A 36 -10.01 -22.93 -6.13
CA ALA A 36 -9.17 -22.07 -6.95
C ALA A 36 -9.96 -20.90 -7.56
N GLY A 37 -11.17 -21.15 -8.06
CA GLY A 37 -12.07 -20.11 -8.57
C GLY A 37 -12.45 -19.12 -7.46
N LEU A 38 -12.77 -19.63 -6.27
CA LEU A 38 -13.10 -18.83 -5.10
C LEU A 38 -11.92 -17.95 -4.66
N LEU A 39 -10.70 -18.50 -4.62
CA LEU A 39 -9.49 -17.75 -4.31
C LEU A 39 -9.23 -16.62 -5.31
N VAL A 40 -9.39 -16.87 -6.61
CA VAL A 40 -9.22 -15.85 -7.66
C VAL A 40 -10.24 -14.73 -7.48
N ALA A 41 -11.51 -15.08 -7.27
CA ALA A 41 -12.57 -14.09 -7.02
C ALA A 41 -12.30 -13.28 -5.74
N ALA A 42 -11.81 -13.92 -4.67
CA ALA A 42 -11.43 -13.25 -3.43
C ALA A 42 -10.26 -12.28 -3.64
N GLN A 43 -9.24 -12.65 -4.42
CA GLN A 43 -8.12 -11.77 -4.76
C GLN A 43 -8.57 -10.53 -5.53
N TRP A 44 -9.43 -10.67 -6.53
CA TRP A 44 -9.92 -9.52 -7.31
C TRP A 44 -10.77 -8.58 -6.46
N ARG A 45 -11.58 -9.12 -5.54
CA ARG A 45 -12.27 -8.30 -4.55
C ARG A 45 -11.28 -7.55 -3.66
N ARG A 46 -10.21 -8.23 -3.26
CA ARG A 46 -9.20 -7.68 -2.36
C ARG A 46 -8.38 -6.57 -3.00
N ASP A 47 -8.12 -6.66 -4.30
CA ASP A 47 -7.55 -5.59 -5.12
C ASP A 47 -8.41 -4.32 -5.08
N LEU A 48 -9.74 -4.48 -5.06
CA LEU A 48 -10.71 -3.38 -4.89
C LEU A 48 -10.85 -2.90 -3.43
N GLY A 49 -9.97 -3.37 -2.54
CA GLY A 49 -10.01 -3.04 -1.14
C GLY A 49 -11.13 -3.71 -0.35
N ARG A 50 -11.74 -4.78 -0.89
CA ARG A 50 -12.87 -5.47 -0.26
C ARG A 50 -12.40 -6.79 0.34
N PRO A 51 -12.67 -7.05 1.63
CA PRO A 51 -12.27 -8.31 2.26
C PRO A 51 -13.02 -9.51 1.68
N LEU A 52 -12.51 -10.70 2.00
CA LEU A 52 -13.19 -11.97 1.75
C LEU A 52 -14.62 -11.94 2.37
N PRO A 53 -15.69 -12.21 1.61
CA PRO A 53 -17.03 -12.33 2.18
C PRO A 53 -17.08 -13.45 3.22
N ARG A 54 -17.76 -13.24 4.36
CA ARG A 54 -17.89 -14.27 5.42
C ARG A 54 -18.46 -15.59 4.89
N ARG A 55 -19.44 -15.54 3.99
CA ARG A 55 -20.01 -16.73 3.33
C ARG A 55 -19.01 -17.55 2.50
N TRP A 56 -17.86 -16.99 2.15
CA TRP A 56 -16.79 -17.68 1.41
C TRP A 56 -15.73 -18.31 2.32
N VAL A 57 -15.74 -18.01 3.63
CA VAL A 57 -14.75 -18.53 4.59
C VAL A 57 -14.81 -20.05 4.66
N VAL A 58 -15.99 -20.63 4.91
CA VAL A 58 -16.14 -22.09 5.04
C VAL A 58 -15.80 -22.84 3.75
N PRO A 59 -16.36 -22.48 2.57
CA PRO A 59 -16.00 -23.17 1.32
C PRO A 59 -14.51 -23.04 0.95
N LEU A 60 -13.90 -21.87 1.17
CA LEU A 60 -12.47 -21.67 0.89
C LEU A 60 -11.61 -22.52 1.81
N ARG A 61 -11.95 -22.58 3.11
CA ARG A 61 -11.27 -23.43 4.10
C ARG A 61 -11.36 -24.91 3.73
N GLN A 62 -12.55 -25.41 3.42
CA GLN A 62 -12.75 -26.81 3.01
C GLN A 62 -11.97 -27.17 1.73
N GLY A 63 -11.79 -26.20 0.84
CA GLY A 63 -11.06 -26.37 -0.41
C GLY A 63 -9.53 -26.26 -0.33
N LEU A 64 -8.93 -25.98 0.84
CA LEU A 64 -7.49 -25.69 0.96
C LEU A 64 -6.59 -26.84 0.48
N ALA A 65 -7.00 -28.10 0.69
CA ALA A 65 -6.25 -29.28 0.26
C ALA A 65 -6.12 -29.38 -1.27
N GLN A 66 -7.07 -28.81 -2.02
CA GLN A 66 -7.11 -28.82 -3.49
C GLN A 66 -6.24 -27.72 -4.11
N LEU A 67 -5.71 -26.80 -3.29
CA LEU A 67 -4.88 -25.70 -3.74
C LEU A 67 -3.40 -26.11 -3.74
N SER A 68 -2.65 -25.60 -4.72
CA SER A 68 -1.18 -25.65 -4.67
C SER A 68 -0.65 -24.91 -3.44
N ALA A 69 0.55 -25.23 -2.97
CA ALA A 69 1.15 -24.59 -1.79
C ALA A 69 1.13 -23.05 -1.86
N ALA A 70 1.47 -22.49 -3.02
CA ALA A 70 1.46 -21.04 -3.23
C ALA A 70 0.05 -20.44 -3.13
N GLN A 71 -0.96 -21.09 -3.71
CA GLN A 71 -2.37 -20.68 -3.63
C GLN A 71 -2.92 -20.84 -2.22
N ARG A 72 -2.59 -21.95 -1.54
CA ARG A 72 -2.99 -22.25 -0.18
C ARG A 72 -2.49 -21.18 0.79
N SER A 73 -1.21 -20.82 0.74
CA SER A 73 -0.68 -19.73 1.57
C SER A 73 -1.39 -18.40 1.31
N ARG A 74 -1.75 -18.06 0.07
CA ARG A 74 -2.56 -16.86 -0.22
C ARG A 74 -3.98 -16.95 0.36
N ALA A 75 -4.61 -18.12 0.27
CA ALA A 75 -5.93 -18.35 0.85
C ALA A 75 -5.89 -18.23 2.39
N LEU A 76 -4.86 -18.78 3.04
CA LEU A 76 -4.64 -18.66 4.48
C LEU A 76 -4.46 -17.20 4.90
N GLY A 77 -3.75 -16.37 4.12
CA GLY A 77 -3.67 -14.93 4.37
C GLY A 77 -5.03 -14.24 4.33
N LEU A 78 -5.88 -14.55 3.35
CA LEU A 78 -7.24 -13.99 3.26
C LEU A 78 -8.17 -14.48 4.38
N LEU A 79 -8.02 -15.74 4.81
CA LEU A 79 -8.74 -16.30 5.95
C LEU A 79 -8.30 -15.62 7.25
N ALA A 80 -7.00 -15.44 7.46
CA ALA A 80 -6.43 -14.75 8.62
C ALA A 80 -6.94 -13.30 8.73
N GLU A 81 -7.10 -12.60 7.60
CA GLU A 81 -7.60 -11.23 7.59
C GLU A 81 -9.03 -11.09 8.12
N VAL A 82 -9.92 -12.04 7.79
CA VAL A 82 -11.37 -11.89 8.03
C VAL A 82 -11.90 -12.77 9.15
N ALA A 83 -11.33 -13.95 9.32
CA ALA A 83 -11.75 -14.94 10.30
C ALA A 83 -10.53 -15.74 10.80
N PRO A 84 -9.65 -15.16 11.65
CA PRO A 84 -8.42 -15.82 12.10
C PRO A 84 -8.65 -17.22 12.69
N ARG A 85 -9.71 -17.41 13.49
CA ARG A 85 -10.12 -18.71 14.05
C ARG A 85 -10.47 -19.77 13.00
N SER A 86 -10.67 -19.38 11.74
CA SER A 86 -10.82 -20.36 10.66
C SER A 86 -9.53 -21.13 10.35
N LEU A 87 -8.39 -20.71 10.94
CA LEU A 87 -7.12 -21.41 10.85
C LEU A 87 -6.97 -22.53 11.89
N ASP A 88 -7.81 -22.56 12.92
CA ASP A 88 -7.72 -23.52 14.02
C ASP A 88 -7.90 -24.96 13.52
N GLY A 89 -6.98 -25.86 13.87
CA GLY A 89 -7.02 -27.27 13.46
C GLY A 89 -6.63 -27.54 12.01
N LEU A 90 -6.05 -26.57 11.29
CA LEU A 90 -5.39 -26.81 10.00
C LEU A 90 -4.03 -27.48 10.19
N PRO A 91 -3.53 -28.24 9.19
CA PRO A 91 -2.20 -28.87 9.25
C PRO A 91 -1.08 -27.88 9.59
N GLU A 92 -0.20 -28.28 10.51
CA GLU A 92 0.87 -27.41 11.03
C GLU A 92 1.84 -26.96 9.93
N ASP A 93 2.20 -27.85 9.00
CA ASP A 93 3.09 -27.55 7.87
C ASP A 93 2.52 -26.43 6.99
N TRP A 94 1.20 -26.38 6.81
CA TRP A 94 0.53 -25.31 6.05
C TRP A 94 0.62 -23.98 6.79
N LEU A 95 0.42 -23.98 8.11
CA LEU A 95 0.49 -22.80 8.96
C LEU A 95 1.92 -22.27 9.06
N VAL A 96 2.92 -23.15 9.21
CA VAL A 96 4.34 -22.79 9.20
C VAL A 96 4.72 -22.12 7.88
N GLN A 97 4.32 -22.68 6.75
CA GLN A 97 4.58 -22.08 5.44
C GLN A 97 3.86 -20.73 5.29
N ALA A 98 2.62 -20.63 5.74
CA ALA A 98 1.84 -19.41 5.65
C ALA A 98 2.29 -18.31 6.63
N ALA A 99 2.99 -18.66 7.72
CA ALA A 99 3.56 -17.71 8.68
C ALA A 99 4.63 -16.79 8.06
N GLN A 100 5.04 -17.02 6.81
CA GLN A 100 5.78 -16.02 6.02
C GLN A 100 4.96 -14.75 5.75
N LEU A 101 3.62 -14.83 5.89
CA LEU A 101 2.71 -13.69 5.86
C LEU A 101 2.57 -13.14 7.28
N PRO A 102 2.91 -11.85 7.51
CA PRO A 102 2.86 -11.24 8.84
C PRO A 102 1.55 -11.39 9.61
N GLY A 103 0.41 -11.24 8.94
CA GLY A 103 -0.90 -11.39 9.60
C GLY A 103 -1.21 -12.83 10.02
N VAL A 104 -0.60 -13.83 9.36
CA VAL A 104 -0.69 -15.23 9.79
C VAL A 104 0.28 -15.48 10.94
N ALA A 105 1.51 -14.94 10.88
CA ALA A 105 2.47 -15.02 11.98
C ALA A 105 1.91 -14.41 13.28
N GLU A 106 1.33 -13.21 13.21
CA GLU A 106 0.71 -12.51 14.35
C GLU A 106 -0.37 -13.38 15.01
N TRP A 107 -1.25 -13.99 14.22
CA TRP A 107 -2.29 -14.90 14.73
C TRP A 107 -1.70 -16.13 15.44
N LEU A 108 -0.61 -16.68 14.92
CA LEU A 108 0.08 -17.84 15.50
C LEU A 108 0.98 -17.45 16.69
N GLY A 109 0.97 -16.19 17.14
CA GLY A 109 1.86 -15.70 18.20
C GLY A 109 3.34 -15.71 17.81
N ARG A 110 3.63 -15.71 16.50
CA ARG A 110 5.00 -15.71 15.98
C ARG A 110 5.48 -14.28 15.71
N PRO A 111 6.78 -14.00 15.93
CA PRO A 111 7.36 -12.71 15.57
C PRO A 111 7.16 -12.39 14.09
N SER A 112 6.92 -11.11 13.80
CA SER A 112 6.85 -10.60 12.43
C SER A 112 7.59 -9.28 12.29
N ALA A 113 8.08 -9.02 11.07
CA ALA A 113 8.74 -7.76 10.73
C ALA A 113 7.76 -6.62 10.43
N LEU A 114 6.49 -6.93 10.17
CA LEU A 114 5.47 -5.90 10.06
C LEU A 114 4.78 -5.70 11.41
N ALA A 115 4.41 -4.46 11.64
CA ALA A 115 3.87 -3.97 12.88
C ALA A 115 2.47 -4.53 13.16
N SER A 116 2.20 -4.71 14.45
CA SER A 116 0.90 -5.16 14.97
C SER A 116 -0.18 -4.07 14.84
N LEU A 117 -1.43 -4.45 15.10
CA LEU A 117 -2.54 -3.48 15.21
C LEU A 117 -2.28 -2.42 16.30
N ALA A 118 -1.63 -2.80 17.41
CA ALA A 118 -1.32 -1.87 18.49
C ALA A 118 -0.31 -0.80 18.06
N GLN A 119 0.71 -1.17 17.30
CA GLN A 119 1.69 -0.22 16.74
C GLN A 119 1.06 0.70 15.70
N ARG A 120 0.05 0.23 14.94
CA ARG A 120 -0.73 1.10 14.07
C ARG A 120 -1.50 2.15 14.88
N ALA A 121 -2.13 1.77 15.99
CA ALA A 121 -2.80 2.74 16.87
C ALA A 121 -1.83 3.78 17.47
N GLN A 122 -0.63 3.34 17.88
CA GLN A 122 0.43 4.26 18.33
C GLN A 122 0.86 5.23 17.23
N PHE A 123 0.96 4.75 16.00
CA PHE A 123 1.25 5.62 14.86
C PHE A 123 0.14 6.64 14.61
N GLU A 124 -1.12 6.23 14.69
CA GLU A 124 -2.26 7.15 14.52
C GLU A 124 -2.25 8.24 15.60
N GLN A 125 -1.99 7.88 16.86
CA GLN A 125 -1.79 8.85 17.94
C GLN A 125 -0.59 9.78 17.68
N TRP A 126 0.53 9.23 17.18
CA TRP A 126 1.70 10.01 16.81
C TRP A 126 1.40 11.00 15.69
N VAL A 127 0.69 10.59 14.63
CA VAL A 127 0.24 11.47 13.56
C VAL A 127 -0.60 12.61 14.12
N LEU A 128 -1.63 12.29 14.92
CA LEU A 128 -2.50 13.29 15.53
C LEU A 128 -1.73 14.30 16.40
N ALA A 129 -0.77 13.82 17.19
CA ALA A 129 0.06 14.68 18.05
C ALA A 129 0.95 15.65 17.27
N HIS A 130 1.29 15.36 16.01
CA HIS A 130 2.13 16.22 15.16
C HIS A 130 1.32 17.08 14.19
N CYS A 131 -0.01 16.91 14.13
CA CYS A 131 -0.88 17.62 13.20
C CYS A 131 -0.79 19.15 13.36
N ALA A 132 -0.70 19.67 14.60
CA ALA A 132 -0.57 21.10 14.86
C ALA A 132 0.72 21.73 14.32
N GLN A 133 1.80 20.95 14.25
CA GLN A 133 3.10 21.36 13.68
C GLN A 133 3.19 21.07 12.17
N GLY A 134 2.17 20.39 11.64
CA GLY A 134 2.02 20.04 10.24
C GLY A 134 2.83 18.82 9.78
N HIS A 135 2.26 18.11 8.82
CA HIS A 135 2.92 17.05 8.06
C HIS A 135 3.22 17.54 6.65
N CYS A 136 4.47 17.36 6.22
CA CYS A 136 4.89 17.64 4.85
C CYS A 136 5.19 16.33 4.12
N LEU A 137 4.34 15.97 3.15
CA LEU A 137 4.55 14.82 2.28
C LEU A 137 5.26 15.27 1.01
N VAL A 138 6.45 14.71 0.78
CA VAL A 138 7.30 15.09 -0.34
C VAL A 138 7.43 13.91 -1.30
N GLY A 139 6.64 13.95 -2.36
CA GLY A 139 6.73 13.05 -3.50
C GLY A 139 8.01 13.24 -4.31
N ASN A 140 8.18 12.42 -5.34
CA ASN A 140 9.42 12.36 -6.12
C ASN A 140 9.31 13.06 -7.50
N ALA A 141 8.32 13.94 -7.70
CA ALA A 141 8.15 14.61 -8.99
C ALA A 141 9.38 15.45 -9.34
N ALA A 142 9.81 15.40 -10.60
CA ALA A 142 10.93 16.19 -11.10
C ALA A 142 10.70 17.71 -11.00
N ALA A 143 9.42 18.14 -10.94
CA ALA A 143 9.04 19.55 -10.79
C ALA A 143 9.54 20.21 -9.50
N LEU A 144 10.03 19.43 -8.52
CA LEU A 144 10.62 19.97 -7.30
C LEU A 144 12.07 20.46 -7.50
N ALA A 145 12.72 20.13 -8.61
CA ALA A 145 14.08 20.60 -8.91
C ALA A 145 14.12 22.14 -8.99
N GLY A 146 15.09 22.74 -8.29
CA GLY A 146 15.29 24.19 -8.25
C GLY A 146 14.25 24.97 -7.45
N CYS A 147 13.32 24.32 -6.74
CA CYS A 147 12.30 25.03 -5.95
C CYS A 147 12.85 25.63 -4.63
N GLY A 148 14.02 25.21 -4.13
CA GLY A 148 14.60 25.75 -2.90
C GLY A 148 13.76 25.52 -1.63
N LEU A 149 12.88 24.52 -1.61
CA LEU A 149 11.92 24.29 -0.52
C LEU A 149 12.49 23.48 0.65
N GLY A 150 13.75 23.03 0.58
CA GLY A 150 14.30 22.05 1.52
C GLY A 150 14.27 22.47 2.98
N VAL A 151 14.66 23.71 3.27
CA VAL A 151 14.60 24.27 4.64
C VAL A 151 13.16 24.34 5.14
N GLN A 152 12.20 24.69 4.27
CA GLN A 152 10.79 24.77 4.65
C GLN A 152 10.20 23.37 4.91
N ILE A 153 10.59 22.38 4.12
CA ILE A 153 10.20 20.98 4.30
C ILE A 153 10.68 20.46 5.66
N ASP A 154 11.97 20.65 5.96
CA ASP A 154 12.59 20.08 7.16
C ASP A 154 12.07 20.71 8.48
N ARG A 155 11.47 21.91 8.40
CA ARG A 155 10.81 22.61 9.51
C ARG A 155 9.43 22.07 9.88
N ALA A 156 8.82 21.20 9.07
CA ALA A 156 7.53 20.62 9.40
C ALA A 156 7.60 19.77 10.68
N GLY A 157 6.47 19.61 11.38
CA GLY A 157 6.37 18.70 12.53
C GLY A 157 6.80 17.28 12.18
N ALA A 158 6.41 16.80 11.00
CA ALA A 158 6.87 15.53 10.44
C ALA A 158 6.99 15.57 8.91
N VAL A 159 8.04 14.94 8.39
CA VAL A 159 8.34 14.82 6.96
C VAL A 159 8.17 13.39 6.48
N TRP A 160 7.38 13.23 5.41
CA TRP A 160 7.10 11.95 4.78
C TRP A 160 7.80 11.85 3.43
N ARG A 161 8.44 10.70 3.18
CA ARG A 161 9.17 10.41 1.94
C ARG A 161 8.66 9.13 1.30
N PHE A 162 8.92 8.97 0.00
CA PHE A 162 8.41 7.83 -0.77
C PHE A 162 9.53 7.11 -1.52
N ASN A 163 9.61 5.78 -1.34
CA ASN A 163 10.56 4.92 -2.03
C ASN A 163 11.99 5.50 -2.02
N GLN A 164 12.69 5.45 -3.15
CA GLN A 164 13.96 6.14 -3.31
C GLN A 164 13.70 7.63 -3.57
N TRP A 165 14.00 8.50 -2.61
CA TRP A 165 13.82 9.95 -2.73
C TRP A 165 15.16 10.72 -2.77
N GLN A 166 16.27 10.06 -2.40
CA GLN A 166 17.62 10.61 -2.44
C GLN A 166 18.40 10.15 -3.68
N GLY A 167 19.34 10.99 -4.12
CA GLY A 167 20.20 10.77 -5.28
C GLY A 167 19.74 11.54 -6.53
N GLY A 168 20.38 11.29 -7.67
CA GLY A 168 20.02 11.91 -8.94
C GLY A 168 20.00 13.45 -8.86
N GLN A 169 18.85 14.04 -9.21
CA GLN A 169 18.62 15.50 -9.17
C GLN A 169 17.98 15.97 -7.86
N ALA A 170 17.83 15.10 -6.85
CA ALA A 170 17.20 15.45 -5.58
C ALA A 170 18.16 16.20 -4.66
N ALA A 171 18.38 17.49 -4.97
CA ALA A 171 19.24 18.35 -4.16
C ALA A 171 18.61 18.62 -2.78
N PRO A 172 19.37 18.51 -1.68
CA PRO A 172 18.88 18.87 -0.34
C PRO A 172 18.28 20.27 -0.23
N ALA A 173 18.77 21.23 -1.02
CA ALA A 173 18.22 22.58 -1.07
C ALA A 173 16.76 22.61 -1.55
N ASP A 174 16.38 21.69 -2.44
CA ASP A 174 15.05 21.63 -3.05
C ASP A 174 14.07 20.79 -2.23
N VAL A 175 14.54 19.64 -1.75
CA VAL A 175 13.67 18.65 -1.12
C VAL A 175 13.93 18.45 0.36
N GLY A 176 14.99 19.01 0.95
CA GLY A 176 15.34 18.80 2.36
C GLY A 176 16.02 17.45 2.60
N THR A 177 16.39 17.17 3.84
CA THR A 177 17.10 15.93 4.23
C THR A 177 16.34 15.08 5.26
N ARG A 178 15.33 15.65 5.93
CA ARG A 178 14.60 14.97 7.01
C ARG A 178 13.63 13.92 6.47
N CYS A 179 13.48 12.84 7.22
CA CYS A 179 12.53 11.75 6.95
C CYS A 179 12.08 11.11 8.27
N ASP A 180 10.89 11.47 8.76
CA ASP A 180 10.31 10.87 9.96
C ASP A 180 9.47 9.63 9.62
N VAL A 181 8.79 9.67 8.45
CA VAL A 181 7.99 8.57 7.92
C VAL A 181 8.43 8.21 6.51
N TRP A 182 8.74 6.94 6.28
CA TRP A 182 9.15 6.45 4.97
C TRP A 182 8.12 5.48 4.39
N VAL A 183 7.44 5.92 3.33
CA VAL A 183 6.43 5.11 2.64
C VAL A 183 7.09 4.33 1.50
N LEU A 184 6.95 3.01 1.53
CA LEU A 184 7.72 2.06 0.75
C LEU A 184 6.81 1.23 -0.16
N SER A 185 7.23 0.99 -1.38
CA SER A 185 6.69 -0.08 -2.23
C SER A 185 7.20 -1.43 -1.72
N PRO A 186 6.38 -2.48 -1.71
CA PRO A 186 6.83 -3.85 -1.44
C PRO A 186 7.94 -4.32 -2.38
N ALA A 187 8.11 -3.67 -3.53
CA ALA A 187 9.17 -4.00 -4.49
C ALA A 187 10.55 -3.44 -4.08
N LEU A 188 10.63 -2.47 -3.15
CA LEU A 188 11.91 -1.96 -2.67
C LEU A 188 12.50 -2.94 -1.65
N GLN A 189 13.46 -3.75 -2.09
CA GLN A 189 14.07 -4.79 -1.25
C GLN A 189 15.31 -4.31 -0.49
N ASP A 190 15.97 -3.26 -0.99
CA ASP A 190 17.19 -2.72 -0.42
C ASP A 190 17.27 -1.20 -0.64
N ALA A 191 17.62 -0.48 0.43
CA ALA A 191 17.91 0.95 0.43
C ALA A 191 18.58 1.32 1.78
N PRO A 192 19.39 2.41 1.81
CA PRO A 192 19.93 2.93 3.05
C PRO A 192 18.82 3.46 3.96
N LEU A 193 18.97 3.28 5.28
CA LEU A 193 18.01 3.78 6.25
C LEU A 193 18.22 5.29 6.45
N PRO A 194 17.20 6.14 6.24
CA PRO A 194 17.29 7.55 6.55
C PRO A 194 17.59 7.80 8.03
N PRO A 195 18.46 8.76 8.37
CA PRO A 195 18.72 9.12 9.76
C PRO A 195 17.46 9.67 10.42
N GLY A 196 17.21 9.28 11.67
CA GLY A 196 16.05 9.74 12.45
C GLY A 196 14.70 9.16 12.02
N LEU A 197 14.68 8.17 11.10
CA LEU A 197 13.46 7.49 10.69
C LEU A 197 12.76 6.84 11.89
N ARG A 198 11.46 7.12 12.08
CA ARG A 198 10.66 6.54 13.16
C ARG A 198 9.70 5.48 12.66
N TRP A 199 9.09 5.73 11.50
CA TRP A 199 8.03 4.90 10.95
C TRP A 199 8.33 4.54 9.50
N ALA A 200 8.20 3.26 9.16
CA ALA A 200 8.12 2.82 7.78
C ALA A 200 6.70 2.38 7.48
N VAL A 201 6.19 2.69 6.29
CA VAL A 201 4.83 2.31 5.87
C VAL A 201 4.91 1.57 4.56
N VAL A 202 4.50 0.31 4.52
CA VAL A 202 4.34 -0.44 3.27
C VAL A 202 3.07 0.01 2.58
N SER A 203 3.23 0.64 1.43
CA SER A 203 2.13 0.95 0.52
C SER A 203 1.53 -0.34 -0.05
N GLY A 204 0.23 -0.30 -0.32
CA GLY A 204 -0.51 -1.43 -0.87
C GLY A 204 -1.75 -1.80 -0.07
N PRO A 205 -2.46 -2.84 -0.54
CA PRO A 205 -3.73 -3.27 0.03
C PRO A 205 -3.53 -4.11 1.31
N ASP A 206 -3.17 -3.49 2.44
CA ASP A 206 -2.74 -4.11 3.72
C ASP A 206 -1.81 -5.32 3.53
N MET A 207 -0.52 -5.02 3.39
CA MET A 207 0.50 -6.00 2.99
C MET A 207 0.78 -7.10 4.03
N ARG A 208 0.18 -7.04 5.24
CA ARG A 208 0.34 -8.10 6.26
C ARG A 208 -0.17 -9.46 5.78
N PHE A 209 -1.16 -9.45 4.89
CA PHE A 209 -1.82 -10.68 4.42
C PHE A 209 -1.38 -11.10 3.01
N GLN A 210 -0.48 -10.35 2.37
CA GLN A 210 -0.08 -10.57 0.98
C GLN A 210 1.44 -10.51 0.75
N GLY A 211 2.16 -9.70 1.54
CA GLY A 211 3.60 -9.56 1.46
C GLY A 211 4.30 -10.78 2.04
N ARG A 212 5.26 -11.32 1.31
CA ARG A 212 6.18 -12.38 1.77
C ARG A 212 7.59 -11.84 1.72
N HIS A 213 8.44 -12.33 2.62
CA HIS A 213 9.90 -12.14 2.61
C HIS A 213 10.35 -10.75 2.16
N TRP A 214 10.36 -9.80 3.09
CA TRP A 214 10.79 -8.43 2.82
C TRP A 214 12.01 -8.08 3.68
N PRO A 215 13.24 -8.29 3.18
CA PRO A 215 14.47 -8.09 3.94
C PRO A 215 14.61 -6.66 4.48
N LEU A 216 14.14 -5.65 3.72
CA LEU A 216 14.15 -4.26 4.19
C LEU A 216 13.30 -4.08 5.46
N ALA A 217 12.14 -4.73 5.59
CA ALA A 217 11.36 -4.65 6.83
C ALA A 217 12.10 -5.27 8.02
N GLN A 218 12.79 -6.39 7.81
CA GLN A 218 13.59 -7.02 8.86
C GLN A 218 14.72 -6.09 9.32
N ARG A 219 15.39 -5.42 8.38
CA ARG A 219 16.42 -4.42 8.69
C ARG A 219 15.87 -3.20 9.42
N LEU A 220 14.71 -2.69 8.99
CA LEU A 220 14.03 -1.58 9.66
C LEU A 220 13.66 -1.94 11.10
N GLN A 221 13.06 -3.13 11.30
CA GLN A 221 12.74 -3.63 12.63
C GLN A 221 13.99 -3.79 13.50
N ALA A 222 15.08 -4.35 12.96
CA ALA A 222 16.35 -4.49 13.67
C ALA A 222 16.95 -3.14 14.07
N ALA A 223 16.66 -2.07 13.32
CA ALA A 223 17.03 -0.71 13.65
C ALA A 223 16.03 0.00 14.58
N GLY A 224 15.04 -0.71 15.14
CA GLY A 224 14.02 -0.14 16.02
C GLY A 224 12.92 0.67 15.31
N VAL A 225 12.85 0.60 13.97
CA VAL A 225 11.82 1.28 13.19
C VAL A 225 10.58 0.41 13.09
N ALA A 226 9.41 0.94 13.47
CA ALA A 226 8.14 0.24 13.30
C ALA A 226 7.71 0.22 11.83
N VAL A 227 7.42 -0.96 11.28
CA VAL A 227 7.07 -1.15 9.87
C VAL A 227 5.58 -1.44 9.69
N LEU A 228 4.81 -0.40 9.46
CA LEU A 228 3.35 -0.43 9.34
C LEU A 228 2.90 -0.83 7.93
N THR A 229 1.65 -1.27 7.79
CA THR A 229 0.97 -1.35 6.50
C THR A 229 -0.22 -0.40 6.47
N VAL A 230 -0.56 0.09 5.28
CA VAL A 230 -1.75 0.91 5.09
C VAL A 230 -3.01 0.07 5.35
N PRO A 231 -3.98 0.57 6.15
CA PRO A 231 -5.25 -0.12 6.37
C PRO A 231 -6.03 -0.33 5.07
N LEU A 232 -6.70 -1.48 4.97
CA LEU A 232 -7.53 -1.82 3.84
C LEU A 232 -8.61 -0.75 3.51
N PRO A 233 -9.29 -0.12 4.49
CA PRO A 233 -10.24 0.97 4.21
C PRO A 233 -9.62 2.16 3.46
N ALA A 234 -8.40 2.58 3.80
CA ALA A 234 -7.70 3.65 3.11
C ALA A 234 -7.38 3.28 1.66
N TRP A 235 -6.89 2.06 1.44
CA TRP A 235 -6.68 1.52 0.08
C TRP A 235 -7.97 1.53 -0.75
N ARG A 236 -9.07 1.02 -0.17
CA ARG A 236 -10.38 0.97 -0.84
C ARG A 236 -10.86 2.36 -1.25
N ALA A 237 -10.80 3.34 -0.35
CA ALA A 237 -11.24 4.69 -0.64
C ALA A 237 -10.46 5.30 -1.83
N ALA A 238 -9.14 5.11 -1.85
CA ALA A 238 -8.30 5.56 -2.95
C ALA A 238 -8.62 4.82 -4.26
N VAL A 239 -8.76 3.49 -4.24
CA VAL A 239 -9.14 2.71 -5.43
C VAL A 239 -10.52 3.08 -5.94
N GLU A 240 -11.51 3.32 -5.07
CA GLU A 240 -12.84 3.73 -5.50
C GLU A 240 -12.83 5.11 -6.18
N ALA A 241 -11.98 6.03 -5.70
CA ALA A 241 -11.81 7.35 -6.30
C ALA A 241 -11.06 7.30 -7.65
N LEU A 242 -10.09 6.39 -7.80
CA LEU A 242 -9.20 6.32 -8.97
C LEU A 242 -9.63 5.29 -10.01
N GLN A 243 -10.41 4.29 -9.62
CA GLN A 243 -10.62 3.05 -10.39
C GLN A 243 -9.30 2.36 -10.80
N ALA A 244 -8.22 2.60 -10.04
CA ALA A 244 -6.87 2.09 -10.25
C ALA A 244 -6.11 1.98 -8.90
N PRO A 245 -5.05 1.16 -8.82
CA PRO A 245 -4.12 1.17 -7.69
C PRO A 245 -3.54 2.58 -7.45
N PRO A 246 -3.66 3.17 -6.26
CA PRO A 246 -3.02 4.44 -5.96
C PRO A 246 -1.50 4.31 -5.88
N SER A 247 -0.79 5.37 -6.27
CA SER A 247 0.60 5.57 -5.92
C SER A 247 0.77 5.69 -4.40
N ALA A 248 1.99 5.46 -3.91
CA ALA A 248 2.29 5.53 -2.48
C ALA A 248 1.96 6.92 -1.89
N GLY A 249 2.16 8.00 -2.65
CA GLY A 249 1.83 9.37 -2.26
C GLY A 249 0.33 9.59 -2.07
N VAL A 250 -0.46 9.23 -3.08
CA VAL A 250 -1.93 9.36 -3.03
C VAL A 250 -2.53 8.45 -1.95
N LEU A 251 -1.99 7.24 -1.79
CA LEU A 251 -2.43 6.32 -0.74
C LEU A 251 -2.15 6.86 0.66
N ALA A 252 -0.97 7.46 0.89
CA ALA A 252 -0.62 8.07 2.17
C ALA A 252 -1.52 9.27 2.50
N LEU A 253 -1.78 10.14 1.51
CA LEU A 253 -2.73 11.25 1.66
C LEU A 253 -4.15 10.76 1.98
N ALA A 254 -4.62 9.74 1.25
CA ALA A 254 -5.93 9.13 1.51
C ALA A 254 -6.02 8.56 2.93
N TRP A 255 -4.96 7.90 3.42
CA TRP A 255 -4.93 7.39 4.79
C TRP A 255 -4.92 8.54 5.81
N LEU A 256 -4.06 9.55 5.64
CA LEU A 256 -3.98 10.68 6.58
C LEU A 256 -5.28 11.47 6.68
N SER A 257 -5.98 11.66 5.56
CA SER A 257 -7.29 12.32 5.55
C SER A 257 -8.36 11.60 6.38
N GLN A 258 -8.19 10.30 6.61
CA GLN A 258 -9.08 9.50 7.47
C GLN A 258 -8.69 9.55 8.94
N LEU A 259 -7.44 9.92 9.25
CA LEU A 259 -6.91 9.92 10.62
C LEU A 259 -7.19 11.23 11.36
N GLY A 260 -7.13 12.38 10.68
CA GLY A 260 -7.24 13.68 11.35
C GLY A 260 -8.10 14.68 10.60
N GLY A 261 -9.35 14.85 11.04
CA GLY A 261 -10.22 16.03 10.80
C GLY A 261 -10.40 16.61 9.38
N GLY A 262 -9.78 16.05 8.34
CA GLY A 262 -9.66 16.63 7.00
C GLY A 262 -8.21 16.88 6.58
N TRP A 263 -7.93 18.09 6.05
CA TRP A 263 -6.64 18.45 5.43
C TRP A 263 -5.79 19.42 6.25
N GLN A 264 -6.27 19.83 7.42
CA GLN A 264 -5.58 20.81 8.26
C GLN A 264 -4.19 20.30 8.66
N GLY A 265 -3.18 21.15 8.48
CA GLY A 265 -1.79 20.80 8.78
C GLY A 265 -1.16 19.81 7.80
N LEU A 266 -1.83 19.42 6.71
CA LEU A 266 -1.23 18.57 5.68
C LEU A 266 -0.76 19.40 4.48
N ARG A 267 0.48 19.15 4.04
CA ARG A 267 1.07 19.72 2.83
C ARG A 267 1.56 18.62 1.91
N ALA A 268 1.26 18.72 0.61
CA ALA A 268 1.67 17.75 -0.40
C ALA A 268 2.49 18.39 -1.53
N LEU A 269 3.79 18.10 -1.54
CA LEU A 269 4.75 18.57 -2.54
C LEU A 269 5.13 17.44 -3.50
N GLY A 270 5.12 17.70 -4.80
CA GLY A 270 5.54 16.69 -5.80
C GLY A 270 4.65 15.44 -5.86
N ILE A 271 3.41 15.52 -5.37
CA ILE A 271 2.39 14.48 -5.48
C ILE A 271 1.25 15.00 -6.36
N GLY A 272 0.79 14.19 -7.32
CA GLY A 272 -0.30 14.55 -8.24
C GLY A 272 0.05 15.68 -9.22
N GLN A 273 1.32 16.04 -9.39
CA GLN A 273 1.76 17.11 -10.31
C GLN A 273 1.90 16.63 -11.77
N GLY A 274 1.60 15.35 -12.07
CA GLY A 274 1.77 14.78 -13.40
C GLY A 274 3.22 14.76 -13.88
N LEU A 275 3.41 14.58 -15.19
CA LEU A 275 4.71 14.71 -15.85
C LEU A 275 4.97 16.20 -16.12
N ALA A 276 5.50 16.92 -15.14
CA ALA A 276 5.73 18.36 -15.25
C ALA A 276 6.74 18.74 -16.33
N THR A 277 7.69 17.85 -16.64
CA THR A 277 8.73 18.08 -17.66
C THR A 277 8.78 16.90 -18.63
N PRO A 278 8.72 17.13 -19.95
CA PRO A 278 8.96 16.08 -20.93
C PRO A 278 10.29 15.38 -20.65
N GLY A 279 10.25 14.07 -20.40
CA GLY A 279 11.44 13.25 -20.17
C GLY A 279 11.93 13.15 -18.72
N SER A 280 11.38 13.90 -17.75
CA SER A 280 11.74 13.75 -16.32
C SER A 280 10.51 13.53 -15.45
N TYR A 281 10.30 12.28 -15.04
CA TYR A 281 9.22 11.87 -14.14
C TYR A 281 9.67 11.90 -12.67
N HIS A 282 10.92 11.53 -12.40
CA HIS A 282 11.38 11.18 -11.06
C HIS A 282 12.69 11.89 -10.70
N LEU A 283 12.65 12.73 -9.67
CA LEU A 283 13.79 13.56 -9.25
C LEU A 283 15.03 12.74 -8.87
N ALA A 284 14.84 11.70 -8.05
CA ALA A 284 15.95 10.91 -7.52
C ALA A 284 16.46 9.81 -8.48
N ARG A 285 15.75 9.54 -9.57
CA ARG A 285 16.04 8.42 -10.49
C ARG A 285 15.88 8.88 -11.94
N PRO A 286 16.91 9.54 -12.50
CA PRO A 286 16.91 9.91 -13.91
C PRO A 286 16.56 8.70 -14.80
N GLY A 287 15.68 8.90 -15.78
CA GLY A 287 15.21 7.85 -16.69
C GLY A 287 14.17 6.87 -16.11
N ALA A 288 13.80 6.97 -14.82
CA ALA A 288 12.71 6.18 -14.29
C ALA A 288 11.40 6.51 -14.99
N ARG A 289 10.62 5.47 -15.27
CA ARG A 289 9.32 5.61 -15.94
C ARG A 289 8.19 5.58 -14.90
N PRO A 290 7.09 6.32 -15.15
CA PRO A 290 5.88 6.17 -14.36
C PRO A 290 5.41 4.71 -14.39
N GLY A 291 4.97 4.21 -13.23
CA GLY A 291 4.39 2.86 -13.14
C GLY A 291 3.14 2.75 -14.02
N SER A 292 3.08 1.72 -14.86
CA SER A 292 2.00 1.53 -15.86
C SER A 292 0.65 1.15 -15.26
N ARG A 293 0.62 0.76 -13.98
CA ARG A 293 -0.60 0.31 -13.29
C ARG A 293 -1.38 1.46 -12.63
N HIS A 294 -0.82 2.66 -12.59
CA HIS A 294 -1.44 3.83 -11.98
C HIS A 294 -2.16 4.64 -13.06
N ASP A 295 -3.30 5.23 -12.68
CA ASP A 295 -3.96 6.25 -13.49
C ASP A 295 -3.47 7.63 -13.02
N TRP A 296 -2.35 8.07 -13.60
CA TRP A 296 -1.69 9.33 -13.21
C TRP A 296 -2.56 10.57 -13.43
N ALA A 297 -3.43 10.54 -14.44
CA ALA A 297 -4.36 11.63 -14.72
C ALA A 297 -5.45 11.69 -13.64
N ALA A 298 -6.02 10.53 -13.27
CA ALA A 298 -6.99 10.45 -12.18
C ALA A 298 -6.36 10.84 -10.83
N GLU A 299 -5.11 10.46 -10.56
CA GLU A 299 -4.38 10.87 -9.37
C GLU A 299 -4.17 12.39 -9.30
N ALA A 300 -3.73 13.00 -10.40
CA ALA A 300 -3.57 14.45 -10.47
C ALA A 300 -4.90 15.18 -10.23
N ALA A 301 -5.98 14.72 -10.86
CA ALA A 301 -7.32 15.27 -10.65
C ALA A 301 -7.80 15.09 -9.20
N LEU A 302 -7.54 13.94 -8.57
CA LEU A 302 -7.89 13.69 -7.18
C LEU A 302 -7.15 14.61 -6.22
N VAL A 303 -5.84 14.77 -6.40
CA VAL A 303 -5.03 15.68 -5.57
C VAL A 303 -5.45 17.14 -5.77
N ALA A 304 -5.78 17.55 -6.99
CA ALA A 304 -6.32 18.89 -7.25
C ALA A 304 -7.65 19.13 -6.50
N ARG A 305 -8.54 18.14 -6.45
CA ARG A 305 -9.76 18.22 -5.63
C ARG A 305 -9.45 18.33 -4.13
N TRP A 306 -8.48 17.59 -3.62
CA TRP A 306 -8.07 17.71 -2.22
C TRP A 306 -7.48 19.09 -1.90
N ARG A 307 -6.70 19.68 -2.83
CA ARG A 307 -6.22 21.07 -2.68
C ARG A 307 -7.38 22.06 -2.59
N ALA A 308 -8.40 21.90 -3.42
CA ALA A 308 -9.63 22.70 -3.35
C ALA A 308 -10.41 22.50 -2.02
N GLN A 309 -10.15 21.42 -1.29
CA GLN A 309 -10.73 21.13 0.02
C GLN A 309 -9.83 21.56 1.20
N GLY A 310 -8.67 22.15 0.94
CA GLY A 310 -7.76 22.66 1.96
C GLY A 310 -6.46 21.88 2.15
N LEU A 311 -6.13 20.92 1.28
CA LEU A 311 -4.77 20.34 1.24
C LEU A 311 -3.76 21.40 0.77
N GLY A 312 -2.73 21.65 1.58
CA GLY A 312 -1.65 22.60 1.27
C GLY A 312 -0.59 22.09 0.30
#